data_AF-A0A2E0SDE2-F1
#
_entry.id   AF-A0A2E0SDE2-F1
#
_cell.length_a   1.000
_cell.length_b   1.000
_cell.length_c   1.000
_cell.angle_alpha   90.00
_cell.angle_beta   90.00
_cell.angle_gamma   90.00
#
_symmetry.space_group_name_H-M   'P 1'
#
loop_
_entity.id
_entity.type
_entity.pdbx_description
1 polymer ?
#
loop_
_entity_poly.entity_id
_entity_poly.type
_entity_poly.pdbx_seq_one_letter_code
_entity_poly.pdbx_strand_id
1 'polypeptide(L)'
;MAEFNEDLEKNDLLESDLAEREGQQLVAYLDGELDDETNREIERRLSADPEYQLRLQQLQQAWDLLDELPRLSRDEGFTRSTVEFVALSARQELKETQQWSRPGKHKTLFIRVVITVSAAILGLFLGDWFFGREHRQLLEDLEVISEFDQYRLTEDFQFLQDLEKADVFHLEELSDEE
;
A
#
# COMPACT_ATOMS: atom_id res chain seq x y z
N MET A 1 63.65 24.64 -13.83
CA MET A 1 62.48 25.42 -14.31
C MET A 1 61.19 24.97 -13.65
N ALA A 2 60.95 23.67 -13.38
CA ALA A 2 59.75 23.20 -12.68
C ALA A 2 59.77 23.46 -11.15
N GLU A 3 60.92 23.28 -10.50
CA GLU A 3 61.08 23.41 -9.04
C GLU A 3 60.82 24.85 -8.52
N PHE A 4 61.19 25.87 -9.30
CA PHE A 4 60.92 27.28 -8.96
C PHE A 4 59.43 27.65 -9.02
N ASN A 5 58.63 26.93 -9.83
CA ASN A 5 57.18 27.17 -9.93
C ASN A 5 56.41 26.52 -8.77
N GLU A 6 56.85 25.33 -8.32
CA GLU A 6 56.27 24.67 -7.14
C GLU A 6 56.50 25.47 -5.86
N ASP A 7 57.67 26.07 -5.68
CA ASP A 7 57.97 26.89 -4.50
C ASP A 7 57.13 28.19 -4.47
N LEU A 8 56.87 28.80 -5.64
CA LEU A 8 56.01 29.97 -5.77
C LEU A 8 54.55 29.64 -5.44
N GLU A 9 54.01 28.56 -6.01
CA GLU A 9 52.64 28.10 -5.72
C GLU A 9 52.48 27.73 -4.24
N LYS A 10 53.48 27.06 -3.64
CA LYS A 10 53.45 26.69 -2.23
C LYS A 10 53.49 27.90 -1.31
N ASN A 11 54.24 28.94 -1.66
CA ASN A 11 54.29 30.16 -0.85
C ASN A 11 52.96 30.93 -0.91
N ASP A 12 52.35 31.04 -2.09
CA ASP A 12 51.03 31.67 -2.29
C ASP A 12 49.91 30.94 -1.52
N LEU A 13 49.96 29.60 -1.50
CA LEU A 13 49.05 28.77 -0.71
C LEU A 13 49.25 28.94 0.81
N LEU A 14 50.48 29.18 1.27
CA LEU A 14 50.76 29.43 2.68
C LEU A 14 50.33 30.83 3.10
N GLU A 15 50.58 31.85 2.27
CA GLU A 15 50.15 33.23 2.52
C GLU A 15 48.62 33.34 2.57
N SER A 16 47.89 32.64 1.71
CA SER A 16 46.43 32.60 1.73
C SER A 16 45.86 31.88 2.96
N ASP A 17 46.39 30.71 3.35
CA ASP A 17 45.96 30.01 4.58
C ASP A 17 46.21 30.86 5.83
N LEU A 18 47.32 31.62 5.87
CA LEU A 18 47.57 32.57 6.95
C LEU A 18 46.56 33.73 6.95
N ALA A 19 46.27 34.32 5.80
CA ALA A 19 45.28 35.40 5.69
C ALA A 19 43.87 34.94 6.07
N GLU A 20 43.49 33.71 5.71
CA GLU A 20 42.21 33.11 6.10
C GLU A 20 42.13 32.90 7.62
N ARG A 21 43.19 32.38 8.23
CA ARG A 21 43.27 32.20 9.69
C ARG A 21 43.19 33.53 10.44
N GLU A 22 43.89 34.55 9.94
CA GLU A 22 43.83 35.89 10.51
C GLU A 22 42.42 36.49 10.40
N GLY A 23 41.73 36.27 9.29
CA GLY A 23 40.34 36.66 9.12
C GLY A 23 39.40 35.95 10.09
N GLN A 24 39.57 34.63 10.26
CA GLN A 24 38.80 33.84 11.23
C GLN A 24 38.99 34.32 12.66
N GLN A 25 40.22 34.67 13.04
CA GLN A 25 40.53 35.22 14.38
C GLN A 25 39.86 36.58 14.61
N LEU A 26 39.83 37.46 13.61
CA LEU A 26 39.15 38.76 13.71
C LEU A 26 37.63 38.61 13.85
N VAL A 27 37.03 37.65 13.13
CA VAL A 27 35.60 37.32 13.28
C VAL A 27 35.31 36.78 14.67
N ALA A 28 36.11 35.80 15.14
CA ALA A 28 35.95 35.23 16.48
C ALA A 28 36.16 36.26 17.59
N TYR A 29 37.04 37.25 17.39
CA TYR A 29 37.21 38.39 18.30
C TYR A 29 35.95 39.24 18.38
N LEU A 30 35.30 39.55 17.25
CA LEU A 30 34.05 40.33 17.23
C LEU A 30 32.87 39.60 17.90
N ASP A 31 32.77 38.29 17.69
CA ASP A 31 31.72 37.46 18.29
C ASP A 31 32.01 37.11 19.77
N GLY A 32 33.24 37.36 20.24
CA GLY A 32 33.66 37.07 21.61
C GLY A 32 33.95 35.59 21.90
N GLU A 33 34.26 34.80 20.86
CA GLU A 33 34.53 33.35 20.96
C GLU A 33 36.00 33.00 21.24
N LEU A 34 36.89 33.99 21.34
CA LEU A 34 38.31 33.77 21.64
C LEU A 34 38.58 33.54 23.13
N ASP A 35 39.60 32.73 23.42
CA ASP A 35 40.15 32.59 24.77
C ASP A 35 40.92 33.86 25.21
N ASP A 36 41.08 34.04 26.53
CA ASP A 36 41.70 35.23 27.12
C ASP A 36 43.16 35.48 26.65
N GLU A 37 43.91 34.43 26.32
CA GLU A 37 45.30 34.57 25.88
C GLU A 37 45.37 35.07 24.44
N THR A 38 44.60 34.44 23.55
CA THR A 38 44.47 34.86 22.15
C THR A 38 43.87 36.26 22.05
N ASN A 39 42.87 36.58 22.88
CA ASN A 39 42.24 37.89 22.90
C ASN A 39 43.26 39.02 23.18
N ARG A 40 44.13 38.85 24.19
CA ARG A 40 45.21 39.81 24.49
C ARG A 40 46.25 39.94 23.38
N GLU A 41 46.51 38.86 22.64
CA GLU A 41 47.41 38.90 21.49
C GLU A 41 46.82 39.76 20.37
N ILE A 42 45.54 39.54 20.08
CA ILE A 42 44.78 40.30 19.07
C ILE A 42 44.73 41.78 19.45
N GLU A 43 44.42 42.13 20.71
CA GLU A 43 44.44 43.52 21.19
C GLU A 43 45.82 44.19 21.01
N ARG A 44 46.90 43.46 21.30
CA ARG A 44 48.27 43.97 21.10
C ARG A 44 48.54 44.21 19.62
N ARG A 45 48.17 43.26 18.75
CA ARG A 45 48.31 43.38 17.29
C ARG A 45 47.50 44.56 16.76
N LEU A 46 46.24 44.70 17.19
CA LEU A 46 45.39 45.84 16.86
C LEU A 46 46.06 47.15 17.27
N SER A 47 46.72 47.24 18.43
CA SER A 47 47.42 48.47 18.83
C SER A 47 48.64 48.82 17.98
N ALA A 48 49.29 47.83 17.38
CA ALA A 48 50.56 47.98 16.66
C ALA A 48 50.41 48.05 15.13
N ASP A 49 49.34 47.47 14.58
CA ASP A 49 49.14 47.31 13.14
C ASP A 49 47.88 48.07 12.65
N PRO A 50 48.06 49.19 11.94
CA PRO A 50 46.96 49.95 11.35
C PRO A 50 46.17 49.20 10.27
N GLU A 51 46.80 48.29 9.53
CA GLU A 51 46.09 47.50 8.50
C GLU A 51 45.14 46.50 9.16
N TYR A 52 45.60 45.88 10.26
CA TYR A 52 44.80 44.97 11.07
C TYR A 52 43.58 45.67 11.70
N GLN A 53 43.75 46.91 12.17
CA GLN A 53 42.62 47.75 12.62
C GLN A 53 41.62 48.03 11.51
N LEU A 54 42.10 48.35 10.30
CA LEU A 54 41.23 48.65 9.16
C LEU A 54 40.38 47.43 8.77
N ARG A 55 40.97 46.23 8.77
CA ARG A 55 40.23 44.98 8.49
C ARG A 55 39.14 44.73 9.52
N LEU A 56 39.42 44.95 10.81
CA LEU A 56 38.42 44.84 11.88
C LEU A 56 37.26 45.84 11.68
N GLN A 57 37.57 47.10 11.33
CA GLN A 57 36.56 48.13 11.05
C GLN A 57 35.68 47.78 9.85
N GLN A 58 36.25 47.24 8.78
CA GLN A 58 35.49 46.80 7.60
C GLN A 58 34.52 45.67 7.95
N LEU A 59 34.96 44.71 8.77
CA LEU A 59 34.12 43.61 9.22
C LEU A 59 32.98 44.12 10.12
N GLN A 60 33.28 45.03 11.05
CA GLN A 60 32.26 45.66 11.88
C GLN A 60 31.23 46.45 11.06
N GLN A 61 31.68 47.21 10.06
CA GLN A 61 30.78 47.92 9.15
C GLN A 61 29.87 46.97 8.36
N ALA A 62 30.39 45.82 7.94
CA ALA A 62 29.57 44.81 7.26
C ALA A 62 28.46 44.27 8.18
N TRP A 63 28.76 44.06 9.47
CA TRP A 63 27.76 43.70 10.47
C TRP A 63 26.72 44.79 10.70
N ASP A 64 27.16 46.05 10.81
CA ASP A 64 26.24 47.19 10.97
C ASP A 64 25.25 47.29 9.78
N LEU A 65 25.71 47.04 8.55
CA LEU A 65 24.85 47.01 7.37
C LEU A 65 23.84 45.85 7.38
N LEU A 66 24.19 44.70 7.98
CA LEU A 66 23.25 43.59 8.15
C LEU A 66 22.13 43.96 9.14
N ASP A 67 22.44 44.75 10.17
CA ASP A 67 21.45 45.23 11.13
C ASP A 67 20.48 46.26 10.52
N GLU A 68 20.92 47.00 9.50
CA GLU A 68 20.07 47.91 8.71
C GLU A 68 19.09 47.19 7.78
N LEU A 69 19.21 45.87 7.61
CA LEU A 69 18.34 45.14 6.69
C LEU A 69 16.87 45.28 7.11
N PRO A 70 15.97 45.58 6.15
CA PRO A 70 14.57 45.77 6.43
C PRO A 70 13.98 44.47 6.99
N ARG A 71 13.58 44.50 8.26
CA ARG A 71 12.82 43.41 8.87
C ARG A 71 11.44 43.42 8.26
N LEU A 72 11.19 42.49 7.33
CA LEU A 72 9.87 42.27 6.74
C LEU A 72 8.88 42.01 7.88
N SER A 73 8.05 43.00 8.22
CA SER A 73 6.93 42.81 9.12
C SER A 73 6.00 41.81 8.45
N ARG A 74 5.79 40.65 9.10
CA ARG A 74 4.90 39.60 8.60
C ARG A 74 3.51 40.20 8.39
N ASP A 75 3.18 40.52 7.15
CA ASP A 75 1.81 40.82 6.78
C ASP A 75 1.01 39.52 6.91
N GLU A 76 -0.13 39.56 7.59
CA GLU A 76 -1.01 38.41 7.80
C GLU A 76 -1.43 37.74 6.47
N GLY A 77 -1.32 38.49 5.36
CA GLY A 77 -1.48 38.01 3.99
C GLY A 77 -0.47 36.95 3.55
N PHE A 78 0.78 36.94 4.05
CA PHE A 78 1.80 35.95 3.66
C PHE A 78 1.50 34.55 4.22
N THR A 79 0.99 34.49 5.45
CA THR A 79 0.55 33.22 6.03
C THR A 79 -0.72 32.72 5.33
N ARG A 80 -1.62 33.64 4.95
CA ARG A 80 -2.82 33.30 4.15
C ARG A 80 -2.45 32.70 2.80
N SER A 81 -1.51 33.30 2.07
CA SER A 81 -1.12 32.83 0.74
C SER A 81 -0.40 31.47 0.77
N THR A 82 0.40 31.20 1.80
CA THR A 82 1.04 29.89 1.97
C THR A 82 0.02 28.79 2.29
N VAL A 83 -0.92 29.05 3.22
CA VAL A 83 -2.00 28.10 3.54
C VAL A 83 -2.91 27.89 2.33
N GLU A 84 -3.21 28.95 1.58
CA GLU A 84 -3.98 28.87 0.34
C GLU A 84 -3.26 28.03 -0.73
N PHE A 85 -1.95 28.22 -0.91
CA PHE A 85 -1.15 27.42 -1.83
C PHE A 85 -1.16 25.93 -1.47
N VAL A 86 -0.99 25.59 -0.19
CA VAL A 86 -1.08 24.20 0.30
C VAL A 86 -2.49 23.62 0.12
N ALA A 87 -3.54 24.43 0.35
CA ALA A 87 -4.91 23.99 0.14
C ALA A 87 -5.22 23.77 -1.35
N LEU A 88 -4.64 24.56 -2.25
CA LEU A 88 -4.77 24.39 -3.70
C LEU A 88 -4.04 23.15 -4.21
N SER A 89 -2.80 22.90 -3.75
CA SER A 89 -2.02 21.71 -4.15
C SER A 89 -2.70 20.42 -3.69
N ALA A 90 -3.21 20.38 -2.46
CA ALA A 90 -3.97 19.23 -1.95
C ALA A 90 -5.23 18.93 -2.80
N ARG A 91 -5.93 19.97 -3.26
CA ARG A 91 -7.10 19.80 -4.15
C ARG A 91 -6.70 19.29 -5.54
N GLN A 92 -5.53 19.65 -6.03
CA GLN A 92 -5.03 19.21 -7.33
C GLN A 92 -4.63 17.73 -7.31
N GLU A 93 -3.94 17.28 -6.26
CA GLU A 93 -3.57 15.87 -6.06
C GLU A 93 -4.81 14.95 -5.94
N LEU A 94 -5.85 15.41 -5.24
CA LEU A 94 -7.13 14.71 -5.18
C LEU A 94 -7.84 14.64 -6.55
N LYS A 95 -7.70 15.66 -7.40
CA LYS A 95 -8.27 15.62 -8.76
C LYS A 95 -7.52 14.65 -9.66
N GLU A 96 -6.20 14.63 -9.62
CA GLU A 96 -5.37 13.72 -10.43
C GLU A 96 -5.62 12.25 -10.05
N THR A 97 -5.69 11.94 -8.76
CA THR A 97 -6.02 10.59 -8.27
C THR A 97 -7.47 10.18 -8.57
N GLN A 98 -8.42 11.11 -8.49
CA GLN A 98 -9.83 10.85 -8.81
C GLN A 98 -10.07 10.68 -10.33
N GLN A 99 -9.26 11.31 -11.18
CA GLN A 99 -9.39 11.21 -12.64
C GLN A 99 -8.95 9.82 -13.15
N TRP A 100 -7.98 9.18 -12.48
CA TRP A 100 -7.57 7.80 -12.77
C TRP A 100 -8.55 6.74 -12.22
N SER A 101 -9.31 7.07 -11.17
CA SER A 101 -10.05 6.07 -10.36
C SER A 101 -11.57 6.15 -10.48
N ARG A 102 -12.12 6.76 -11.54
CA ARG A 102 -13.56 6.65 -11.84
C ARG A 102 -13.81 5.51 -12.84
N PRO A 103 -13.90 4.23 -12.42
CA PRO A 103 -14.49 3.23 -13.28
C PRO A 103 -15.93 3.65 -13.51
N GLY A 104 -16.32 3.82 -14.77
CA GLY A 104 -17.71 4.13 -15.13
C GLY A 104 -18.63 3.12 -14.45
N LYS A 105 -19.69 3.61 -13.79
CA LYS A 105 -20.64 2.80 -12.98
C LYS A 105 -21.16 1.56 -13.72
N HIS A 106 -21.18 1.59 -15.05
CA HIS A 106 -21.58 0.48 -15.91
C HIS A 106 -20.58 -0.69 -15.92
N LYS A 107 -19.27 -0.43 -15.81
CA LYS A 107 -18.23 -1.47 -15.86
C LYS A 107 -18.23 -2.32 -14.57
N THR A 108 -18.46 -1.71 -13.42
CA THR A 108 -18.56 -2.42 -12.14
C THR A 108 -19.85 -3.24 -12.02
N LEU A 109 -20.96 -2.75 -12.58
CA LEU A 109 -22.22 -3.49 -12.62
C LEU A 109 -22.14 -4.70 -13.55
N PHE A 110 -21.52 -4.57 -14.73
CA PHE A 110 -21.27 -5.70 -15.63
C PHE A 110 -20.41 -6.78 -14.97
N ILE A 111 -19.32 -6.40 -14.29
CA ILE A 111 -18.45 -7.36 -13.59
C ILE A 111 -19.22 -8.14 -12.53
N ARG A 112 -20.10 -7.48 -11.75
CA ARG A 112 -20.94 -8.15 -10.74
C ARG A 112 -21.89 -9.16 -11.37
N VAL A 113 -22.55 -8.80 -12.47
CA VAL A 113 -23.46 -9.71 -13.19
C VAL A 113 -22.69 -10.93 -13.72
N VAL A 114 -21.52 -10.72 -14.33
CA VAL A 114 -20.69 -11.81 -14.86
C VAL A 114 -20.26 -12.77 -13.75
N ILE A 115 -19.78 -12.26 -12.61
CA ILE A 115 -19.37 -13.11 -11.48
C ILE A 115 -20.55 -13.96 -10.96
N THR A 116 -21.73 -13.35 -10.79
CA THR A 116 -22.92 -14.07 -10.32
C THR A 116 -23.36 -15.15 -11.30
N VAL A 117 -23.38 -14.85 -12.60
CA VAL A 117 -23.75 -15.82 -13.64
C VAL A 117 -22.73 -16.96 -13.71
N SER A 118 -21.43 -16.66 -13.67
CA SER A 118 -20.39 -17.68 -13.65
C SER A 118 -20.49 -18.59 -12.43
N ALA A 119 -20.76 -18.05 -11.23
CA ALA A 119 -20.94 -18.85 -10.03
C ALA A 119 -22.16 -19.78 -10.11
N ALA A 120 -23.28 -19.31 -10.68
CA ALA A 120 -24.47 -20.13 -10.89
C ALA A 120 -24.22 -21.28 -11.88
N ILE A 121 -23.55 -21.00 -12.99
CA ILE A 121 -23.19 -22.02 -14.00
C ILE A 121 -22.26 -23.07 -13.40
N LEU A 122 -21.22 -22.65 -12.68
CA LEU A 122 -20.30 -23.56 -11.99
C LEU A 122 -21.04 -24.43 -10.96
N GLY A 123 -21.96 -23.86 -10.18
CA GLY A 123 -22.76 -24.62 -9.21
C GLY A 123 -23.61 -25.71 -9.87
N LEU A 124 -24.31 -25.39 -10.95
CA LEU A 124 -25.10 -26.37 -11.71
C LEU A 124 -24.23 -27.46 -12.32
N PHE A 125 -23.09 -27.07 -12.92
CA PHE A 125 -22.19 -28.00 -13.58
C PHE A 125 -21.53 -28.98 -12.59
N LEU A 126 -21.09 -28.50 -11.43
CA LEU A 126 -20.55 -29.36 -10.36
C LEU A 126 -21.64 -30.22 -9.73
N GLY A 127 -22.85 -29.69 -9.56
CA GLY A 127 -23.98 -30.41 -8.99
C GLY A 127 -24.40 -31.61 -9.83
N ASP A 128 -24.58 -31.41 -11.13
CA ASP A 128 -24.96 -32.48 -12.06
C ASP A 128 -23.87 -33.57 -12.15
N TRP A 129 -22.60 -33.18 -12.18
CA TRP A 129 -21.48 -34.13 -12.22
C TRP A 129 -21.36 -34.98 -10.94
N PHE A 130 -21.68 -34.42 -9.77
CA PHE A 130 -21.55 -35.12 -8.49
C PHE A 130 -22.81 -35.91 -8.11
N PHE A 131 -24.01 -35.33 -8.24
CA PHE A 131 -25.27 -35.94 -7.80
C PHE A 131 -25.98 -36.79 -8.88
N GLY A 132 -25.60 -36.69 -10.15
CA GLY A 132 -26.24 -37.42 -11.25
C GLY A 132 -26.09 -38.96 -11.19
N ARG A 133 -25.21 -39.49 -10.32
CA ARG A 133 -25.07 -40.94 -10.08
C ARG A 133 -25.98 -41.50 -8.99
N GLU A 134 -26.29 -40.73 -7.94
CA GLU A 134 -27.17 -41.21 -6.85
C GLU A 134 -28.65 -41.23 -7.26
N HIS A 135 -29.10 -40.26 -8.06
CA HIS A 135 -30.52 -40.13 -8.40
C HIS A 135 -31.07 -41.18 -9.37
N ARG A 136 -30.22 -41.98 -10.03
CA ARG A 136 -30.69 -43.03 -10.94
C ARG A 136 -31.28 -44.23 -10.20
N GLN A 137 -30.77 -44.56 -9.01
CA GLN A 137 -31.30 -45.66 -8.20
C GLN A 137 -32.70 -45.34 -7.64
N LEU A 138 -32.96 -44.08 -7.29
CA LEU A 138 -34.27 -43.65 -6.78
C LEU A 138 -35.38 -43.65 -7.85
N LEU A 139 -35.02 -43.58 -9.13
CA LEU A 139 -35.96 -43.68 -10.24
C LEU A 139 -36.23 -45.14 -10.64
N GLU A 140 -35.26 -46.03 -10.42
CA GLU A 140 -35.40 -47.48 -10.66
C GLU A 140 -36.25 -48.15 -9.55
N ASP A 141 -36.14 -47.68 -8.30
CA ASP A 141 -36.94 -48.15 -7.15
C ASP A 141 -38.36 -47.54 -7.08
N LEU A 142 -38.71 -46.59 -7.96
CA LEU A 142 -40.03 -45.94 -7.93
C LEU A 142 -41.16 -46.94 -8.30
N GLU A 143 -40.87 -47.91 -9.18
CA GLU A 143 -41.84 -48.92 -9.63
C GLU A 143 -42.17 -49.94 -8.51
N VAL A 144 -41.19 -50.27 -7.66
CA VAL A 144 -41.39 -51.20 -6.53
C VAL A 144 -42.20 -50.56 -5.39
N ILE A 145 -42.10 -49.23 -5.20
CA ILE A 145 -42.84 -48.49 -4.17
C ILE A 145 -44.30 -48.23 -4.61
N SER A 146 -44.55 -48.17 -5.92
CA SER A 146 -45.87 -47.94 -6.54
C SER A 146 -46.84 -49.11 -6.31
N GLU A 147 -46.36 -50.36 -6.43
CA GLU A 147 -47.20 -51.57 -6.34
C GLU A 147 -47.34 -52.17 -4.93
N PHE A 148 -46.82 -51.51 -3.88
CA PHE A 148 -46.78 -52.08 -2.53
C PHE A 148 -48.18 -52.42 -1.96
N ASP A 149 -49.23 -51.70 -2.36
CA ASP A 149 -50.61 -51.96 -1.93
C ASP A 149 -51.25 -53.20 -2.61
N GLN A 150 -50.73 -53.63 -3.76
CA GLN A 150 -51.29 -54.77 -4.50
C GLN A 150 -50.81 -56.12 -3.97
N TYR A 151 -49.65 -56.15 -3.31
CA TYR A 151 -49.10 -57.36 -2.68
C TYR A 151 -49.68 -57.64 -1.29
N ARG A 152 -50.55 -56.77 -0.76
CA ARG A 152 -51.13 -56.89 0.59
C ARG A 152 -52.54 -57.49 0.62
N LEU A 153 -53.01 -58.11 -0.46
CA LEU A 153 -54.40 -58.59 -0.56
C LEU A 153 -54.64 -60.09 -0.26
N THR A 154 -53.69 -60.79 0.38
CA THR A 154 -53.94 -62.14 0.89
C THR A 154 -53.35 -62.29 2.30
N GLU A 155 -54.11 -61.85 3.30
CA GLU A 155 -53.75 -61.91 4.73
C GLU A 155 -53.94 -63.32 5.35
N ASP A 156 -53.37 -64.39 4.80
CA ASP A 156 -52.96 -65.48 5.71
C ASP A 156 -51.97 -66.48 5.09
N PHE A 157 -50.76 -66.55 5.64
CA PHE A 157 -49.83 -67.64 5.35
C PHE A 157 -50.38 -68.98 5.85
N GLN A 158 -51.22 -68.95 6.87
CA GLN A 158 -51.94 -70.13 7.40
C GLN A 158 -52.88 -70.74 6.33
N PHE A 159 -53.53 -69.92 5.51
CA PHE A 159 -54.45 -70.37 4.46
C PHE A 159 -53.74 -71.20 3.40
N LEU A 160 -52.55 -70.78 2.95
CA LEU A 160 -51.77 -71.55 1.98
C LEU A 160 -51.29 -72.89 2.56
N GLN A 161 -50.93 -72.90 3.84
CA GLN A 161 -50.48 -74.11 4.54
C GLN A 161 -51.63 -75.10 4.81
N ASP A 162 -52.83 -74.60 5.09
CA ASP A 162 -54.04 -75.43 5.24
C ASP A 162 -54.52 -75.98 3.87
N LEU A 163 -54.36 -75.20 2.80
CA LEU A 163 -54.69 -75.63 1.43
C LEU A 163 -53.76 -76.75 0.92
N GLU A 164 -52.46 -76.66 1.22
CA GLU A 164 -51.49 -77.73 0.94
C GLU A 164 -51.80 -78.99 1.74
N LYS A 165 -52.16 -78.84 3.02
CA LYS A 165 -52.57 -79.97 3.88
C LYS A 165 -53.86 -80.64 3.45
N ALA A 166 -54.77 -79.89 2.84
CA ALA A 166 -56.07 -80.37 2.41
C ALA A 166 -56.01 -81.17 1.09
N ASP A 167 -54.84 -81.26 0.43
CA ASP A 167 -54.58 -82.05 -0.79
C ASP A 167 -55.68 -81.91 -1.87
N VAL A 168 -56.24 -80.70 -1.98
CA VAL A 168 -57.43 -80.41 -2.82
C VAL A 168 -57.07 -80.32 -4.30
N PHE A 169 -55.78 -80.35 -4.64
CA PHE A 169 -55.30 -80.37 -6.01
C PHE A 169 -54.94 -81.80 -6.43
N HIS A 170 -55.93 -82.69 -6.49
CA HIS A 170 -55.81 -83.86 -7.33
C HIS A 170 -55.91 -83.42 -8.79
N LEU A 171 -54.76 -83.43 -9.47
CA LEU A 171 -54.67 -83.45 -10.93
C LEU A 171 -55.36 -84.72 -11.42
N GLU A 172 -56.63 -84.62 -11.74
CA GLU A 172 -57.34 -85.65 -12.50
C GLU A 172 -56.80 -85.63 -13.93
N GLU A 173 -55.71 -86.36 -14.15
CA GLU A 173 -55.26 -86.80 -15.47
C GLU A 173 -56.38 -87.62 -16.10
N LEU A 174 -57.11 -87.03 -17.04
CA LEU A 174 -57.86 -87.68 -18.11
C LEU A 174 -58.14 -86.58 -19.15
N SER A 175 -57.91 -86.75 -20.44
CA SER A 175 -57.35 -87.84 -21.23
C SER A 175 -57.27 -87.28 -22.64
N ASP A 176 -56.23 -87.67 -23.37
CA ASP A 176 -56.21 -87.61 -24.82
C ASP A 176 -57.54 -88.12 -25.40
N GLU A 177 -58.14 -87.39 -26.33
CA GLU A 177 -58.89 -87.98 -27.42
C GLU A 177 -58.91 -87.03 -28.62
N GLU A 178 -58.73 -87.65 -29.78
CA GLU A 178 -58.25 -87.18 -31.09
C GLU A 178 -59.08 -86.08 -31.80
#